data_AF-A0A520ITW7-F1
#
_entry.id   AF-A0A520ITW7-F1
#
_cell.length_a   1.000
_cell.length_b   1.000
_cell.length_c   1.000
_cell.angle_alpha   90.00
_cell.angle_beta   90.00
_cell.angle_gamma   90.00
#
_symmetry.space_group_name_H-M   'P 1'
#
loop_
_entity.id
_entity.type
_entity.pdbx_description
1 polymer ?
#
loop_
_entity_poly.entity_id
_entity_poly.type
_entity_poly.pdbx_seq_one_letter_code
_entity_poly.pdbx_strand_id
1 'polypeptide(L)'
;DCWGLTACDGPGDFKLTVDEVPRSFFSYSARGPDDRDDGTIAPTAALGSIAFAPEIVLPAAGALHELYGRGIYQRYGFIDSFNPTLTTARQDMRHGHVDPGIGWVDRDYIGIDQGPIVGGIENWRSGLIWRTMHRNPHLRRGLQRAGFTGGWLA
;
A
#
# COMPACT_ATOMS: atom_id res chain seq x y z
N ASP A 1 -1.69 6.94 -13.44
CA ASP A 1 -0.64 6.46 -12.50
C ASP A 1 -1.07 6.52 -11.02
N CYS A 2 -2.29 6.12 -10.67
CA CYS A 2 -2.70 5.97 -9.27
C CYS A 2 -3.23 4.56 -9.08
N TRP A 3 -2.51 3.74 -8.31
CA TRP A 3 -2.83 2.32 -8.11
C TRP A 3 -2.24 1.83 -6.79
N GLY A 4 -2.76 0.69 -6.31
CA GLY A 4 -2.24 0.01 -5.13
C GLY A 4 -3.36 -0.61 -4.31
N LEU A 5 -3.62 -1.90 -4.54
CA LEU A 5 -4.58 -2.68 -3.75
C LEU A 5 -3.81 -3.70 -2.90
N THR A 6 -3.97 -3.61 -1.58
CA THR A 6 -3.45 -4.56 -0.60
C THR A 6 -4.27 -4.43 0.69
N ALA A 7 -4.00 -5.27 1.69
CA ALA A 7 -4.59 -5.09 3.01
C ALA A 7 -4.25 -3.72 3.60
N CYS A 8 -5.26 -3.00 4.07
CA CYS A 8 -5.14 -1.68 4.67
C CYS A 8 -6.41 -1.33 5.46
N ASP A 9 -6.36 -0.23 6.20
CA ASP A 9 -7.54 0.38 6.79
C ASP A 9 -8.48 0.94 5.71
N GLY A 10 -9.69 1.27 6.13
CA GLY A 10 -10.74 1.70 5.23
C GLY A 10 -11.82 2.50 5.96
N PRO A 11 -12.73 3.13 5.21
CA PRO A 11 -13.67 4.08 5.77
C PRO A 11 -14.69 3.47 6.73
N GLY A 12 -15.01 2.18 6.59
CA GLY A 12 -15.97 1.48 7.43
C GLY A 12 -16.86 0.52 6.63
N ASP A 13 -17.70 -0.24 7.33
CA ASP A 13 -18.53 -1.29 6.73
C ASP A 13 -19.93 -0.76 6.35
N PHE A 14 -20.08 -0.29 5.11
CA PHE A 14 -21.35 0.25 4.62
C PHE A 14 -21.49 0.12 3.10
N LYS A 15 -22.69 0.39 2.58
CA LYS A 15 -22.96 0.43 1.14
C LYS A 15 -23.32 1.82 0.69
N LEU A 16 -22.80 2.22 -0.47
CA LEU A 16 -23.09 3.51 -1.09
C LEU A 16 -23.11 3.34 -2.61
N THR A 17 -24.05 4.03 -3.27
CA THR A 17 -24.02 4.18 -4.72
C THR A 17 -23.07 5.31 -5.09
N VAL A 18 -22.00 4.99 -5.80
CA VAL A 18 -21.00 5.94 -6.30
C VAL A 18 -21.07 5.87 -7.82
N ASP A 19 -21.34 7.01 -8.47
CA ASP A 19 -21.53 7.11 -9.92
C ASP A 19 -22.50 6.04 -10.47
N GLU A 20 -23.68 5.95 -9.84
CA GLU A 20 -24.75 4.98 -10.16
C GLU A 20 -24.40 3.50 -9.90
N VAL A 21 -23.19 3.21 -9.43
CA VAL A 21 -22.74 1.85 -9.12
C VAL A 21 -22.82 1.59 -7.61
N PRO A 22 -23.57 0.57 -7.15
CA PRO A 22 -23.57 0.19 -5.74
C PRO A 22 -22.21 -0.42 -5.35
N ARG A 23 -21.59 0.15 -4.33
CA ARG A 23 -20.31 -0.31 -3.78
C ARG A 23 -20.47 -0.70 -2.32
N SER A 24 -19.75 -1.74 -1.91
CA SER A 24 -19.55 -2.07 -0.50
C SER A 24 -18.20 -1.52 -0.08
N PHE A 25 -18.19 -0.71 0.95
CA PHE A 25 -16.99 -0.21 1.61
C PHE A 25 -16.68 -1.10 2.81
N PHE A 26 -15.39 -1.17 3.14
CA PHE A 26 -14.92 -1.98 4.25
C PHE A 26 -14.14 -1.12 5.24
N SER A 27 -14.12 -1.55 6.50
CA SER A 27 -13.13 -1.11 7.50
C SER A 27 -11.74 -1.65 7.10
N TYR A 28 -11.00 -2.31 8.00
CA TYR A 28 -9.84 -3.10 7.60
C TYR A 28 -10.26 -4.27 6.69
N SER A 29 -9.61 -4.42 5.54
CA SER A 29 -9.88 -5.50 4.59
C SER A 29 -8.64 -5.87 3.79
N ALA A 30 -8.50 -7.16 3.46
CA ALA A 30 -7.50 -7.63 2.51
C ALA A 30 -7.95 -7.28 1.08
N ARG A 31 -7.69 -6.04 0.65
CA ARG A 31 -8.11 -5.55 -0.68
C ARG A 31 -7.26 -6.18 -1.78
N GLY A 32 -7.89 -6.40 -2.92
CA GLY A 32 -7.30 -6.99 -4.12
C GLY A 32 -8.16 -6.69 -5.34
N PRO A 33 -7.75 -7.11 -6.55
CA PRO A 33 -8.46 -6.84 -7.81
C PRO A 33 -9.78 -7.63 -7.98
N ASP A 34 -10.33 -8.17 -6.89
CA ASP A 34 -11.50 -9.04 -6.83
C ASP A 34 -12.72 -8.30 -6.24
N ASP A 35 -13.57 -9.01 -5.49
CA ASP A 35 -14.76 -8.44 -4.84
C ASP A 35 -14.43 -7.52 -3.65
N ARG A 36 -13.15 -7.36 -3.31
CA ARG A 36 -12.65 -6.48 -2.25
C ARG A 36 -12.07 -5.15 -2.74
N ASP A 37 -12.28 -4.77 -3.99
CA ASP A 37 -11.99 -3.42 -4.48
C ASP A 37 -13.16 -2.46 -4.20
N ASP A 38 -13.02 -1.65 -3.15
CA ASP A 38 -13.95 -0.58 -2.79
C ASP A 38 -13.46 0.81 -3.24
N GLY A 39 -12.41 0.87 -4.07
CA GLY A 39 -11.76 2.12 -4.50
C GLY A 39 -10.77 2.70 -3.50
N THR A 40 -10.52 2.02 -2.38
CA THR A 40 -9.50 2.44 -1.41
C THR A 40 -8.12 2.01 -1.89
N ILE A 41 -7.23 2.98 -2.03
CA ILE A 41 -5.85 2.80 -2.47
C ILE A 41 -4.92 2.86 -1.26
N ALA A 42 -4.01 1.90 -1.19
CA ALA A 42 -2.96 1.83 -0.18
C ALA A 42 -1.60 2.09 -0.84
N PRO A 43 -0.94 3.23 -0.55
CA PRO A 43 0.36 3.58 -1.15
C PRO A 43 1.42 2.49 -1.00
N THR A 44 1.40 1.72 0.10
CA THR A 44 2.33 0.61 0.34
C THR A 44 2.34 -0.46 -0.75
N ALA A 45 1.19 -0.74 -1.39
CA ALA A 45 1.10 -1.73 -2.46
C ALA A 45 1.99 -1.34 -3.66
N ALA A 46 1.91 -0.08 -4.09
CA ALA A 46 2.73 0.41 -5.17
C ALA A 46 4.18 0.65 -4.71
N LEU A 47 4.38 1.43 -3.65
CA LEU A 47 5.70 1.89 -3.23
C LEU A 47 6.57 0.77 -2.67
N GLY A 48 5.99 -0.20 -1.95
CA GLY A 48 6.69 -1.41 -1.50
C GLY A 48 7.14 -2.33 -2.63
N SER A 49 6.56 -2.17 -3.83
CA SER A 49 6.90 -2.96 -5.02
C SER A 49 8.06 -2.39 -5.85
N ILE A 50 8.66 -1.26 -5.41
CA ILE A 50 9.71 -0.55 -6.18
C ILE A 50 10.92 -1.42 -6.53
N ALA A 51 11.28 -2.39 -5.70
CA ALA A 51 12.40 -3.29 -5.97
C ALA A 51 12.14 -4.28 -7.11
N PHE A 52 10.88 -4.45 -7.51
CA PHE A 52 10.47 -5.36 -8.59
C PHE A 52 10.19 -4.62 -9.90
N ALA A 53 9.51 -3.48 -9.85
CA ALA A 53 9.03 -2.77 -11.03
C ALA A 53 9.17 -1.24 -10.88
N PRO A 54 10.40 -0.72 -10.71
CA PRO A 54 10.61 0.72 -10.48
C PRO A 54 10.04 1.60 -11.59
N GLU A 55 10.01 1.10 -12.83
CA GLU A 55 9.51 1.81 -14.02
C GLU A 55 8.02 2.17 -13.96
N ILE A 56 7.20 1.40 -13.24
CA ILE A 56 5.78 1.71 -13.02
C ILE A 56 5.51 2.28 -11.61
N VAL A 57 6.39 1.99 -10.65
CA VAL A 57 6.25 2.50 -9.27
C VAL A 57 6.68 3.96 -9.16
N LEU A 58 7.75 4.37 -9.84
CA LEU A 58 8.22 5.77 -9.78
C LEU A 58 7.19 6.77 -10.34
N PRO A 59 6.55 6.54 -11.50
CA PRO A 59 5.44 7.38 -11.96
C PRO A 59 4.27 7.41 -10.96
N ALA A 60 3.94 6.26 -10.36
CA ALA A 60 2.86 6.20 -9.38
C ALA A 60 3.17 6.98 -8.10
N ALA A 61 4.40 6.90 -7.59
CA ALA A 61 4.86 7.69 -6.47
C ALA A 61 4.76 9.19 -6.75
N GLY A 62 5.19 9.61 -7.95
CA GLY A 62 5.07 10.99 -8.41
C GLY A 62 3.61 11.45 -8.45
N ALA A 63 2.74 10.70 -9.11
CA ALA A 63 1.33 11.02 -9.23
C ALA A 63 0.60 11.07 -7.88
N LEU A 64 0.87 10.13 -6.96
CA LEU A 64 0.31 10.17 -5.61
C LEU A 64 0.70 11.46 -4.87
N HIS A 65 1.97 11.85 -4.96
CA HIS A 65 2.45 13.08 -4.32
C HIS A 65 1.94 14.34 -5.02
N GLU A 66 1.88 14.37 -6.34
CA GLU A 66 1.42 15.52 -7.13
C GLU A 66 -0.08 15.77 -6.99
N LEU A 67 -0.90 14.72 -7.00
CA LEU A 67 -2.36 14.83 -6.95
C LEU A 67 -2.87 15.10 -5.52
N TYR A 68 -2.27 14.46 -4.52
CA TYR A 68 -2.85 14.43 -3.17
C TYR A 68 -1.94 15.06 -2.11
N GLY A 69 -0.64 15.22 -2.39
CA GLY A 69 0.31 15.98 -1.58
C GLY A 69 0.16 15.77 -0.08
N ARG A 70 0.02 16.87 0.66
CA ARG A 70 -0.07 16.88 2.13
C ARG A 70 -1.30 16.17 2.70
N GLY A 71 -2.32 15.88 1.91
CA GLY A 71 -3.48 15.14 2.40
C GLY A 71 -3.15 13.67 2.68
N ILE A 72 -2.24 13.09 1.89
CA ILE A 72 -1.81 11.70 2.07
C ILE A 72 -0.32 11.54 2.40
N TYR A 73 0.51 12.56 2.21
CA TYR A 73 1.94 12.56 2.55
C TYR A 73 2.22 13.52 3.70
N GLN A 74 2.43 12.98 4.90
CA GLN A 74 2.61 13.77 6.12
C GLN A 74 3.89 13.36 6.87
N ARG A 75 3.89 13.47 8.20
CA ARG A 75 5.09 13.37 9.04
C ARG A 75 5.93 12.11 8.82
N TYR A 76 5.30 10.96 8.58
CA TYR A 76 5.98 9.68 8.41
C TYR A 76 5.96 9.17 6.97
N GLY A 77 5.65 10.04 6.01
CA GLY A 77 5.47 9.68 4.60
C GLY A 77 3.99 9.49 4.27
N PHE A 78 3.71 8.58 3.35
CA PHE A 78 2.35 8.28 2.92
C PHE A 78 1.56 7.60 4.06
N ILE A 79 0.34 8.09 4.32
CA ILE A 79 -0.62 7.44 5.22
C ILE A 79 -0.97 6.04 4.71
N ASP A 80 -1.63 5.24 5.57
CA ASP A 80 -1.96 3.86 5.26
C ASP A 80 -2.78 3.70 3.97
N SER A 81 -3.85 4.50 3.84
CA SER A 81 -4.74 4.43 2.69
C SER A 81 -5.61 5.68 2.51
N PHE A 82 -6.22 5.80 1.33
CA PHE A 82 -7.19 6.82 1.00
C PHE A 82 -8.16 6.30 -0.06
N ASN A 83 -9.35 6.90 -0.18
CA ASN A 83 -10.36 6.53 -1.16
C ASN A 83 -10.90 7.80 -1.82
N PRO A 84 -10.49 8.10 -3.07
CA PRO A 84 -10.87 9.34 -3.73
C PRO A 84 -12.34 9.37 -4.19
N THR A 85 -13.00 8.22 -4.20
CA THR A 85 -14.42 8.13 -4.62
C THR A 85 -15.38 8.44 -3.47
N LEU A 86 -14.93 8.30 -2.21
CA LEU A 86 -15.74 8.60 -1.04
C LEU A 86 -15.58 10.07 -0.63
N THR A 87 -16.37 10.95 -1.23
CA THR A 87 -16.26 12.41 -1.05
C THR A 87 -17.27 13.02 -0.07
N THR A 88 -18.15 12.20 0.52
CA THR A 88 -19.16 12.66 1.48
C THR A 88 -18.97 11.96 2.81
N ALA A 89 -18.79 12.75 3.88
CA ALA A 89 -18.64 12.22 5.23
C ALA A 89 -19.92 11.50 5.69
N ARG A 90 -19.75 10.44 6.49
CA ARG A 90 -20.86 9.65 7.02
C ARG A 90 -20.68 9.35 8.51
N GLN A 91 -21.80 9.11 9.17
CA GLN A 91 -21.83 8.77 10.61
C GLN A 91 -21.38 7.33 10.90
N ASP A 92 -21.53 6.43 9.94
CA ASP A 92 -21.14 5.01 10.02
C ASP A 92 -19.68 4.75 9.62
N MET A 93 -18.92 5.81 9.29
CA MET A 93 -17.48 5.72 9.12
C MET A 93 -16.78 5.38 10.44
N ARG A 94 -15.78 4.51 10.38
CA ARG A 94 -15.04 4.03 11.56
C ARG A 94 -13.65 4.64 11.69
N HIS A 95 -12.99 4.90 10.57
CA HIS A 95 -11.61 5.37 10.52
C HIS A 95 -11.52 6.59 9.59
N GLY A 96 -10.40 7.31 9.68
CA GLY A 96 -10.12 8.42 8.78
C GLY A 96 -11.09 9.61 8.86
N HIS A 97 -11.12 10.40 7.78
CA HIS A 97 -12.06 11.48 7.54
C HIS A 97 -12.14 11.80 6.06
N VAL A 98 -13.15 12.58 5.65
CA VAL A 98 -13.22 13.11 4.28
C VAL A 98 -12.50 14.46 4.24
N ASP A 99 -11.50 14.56 3.37
CA ASP A 99 -10.76 15.78 3.07
C ASP A 99 -11.30 16.40 1.75
N PRO A 100 -11.75 17.66 1.76
CA PRO A 100 -12.22 18.34 0.56
C PRO A 100 -11.21 18.32 -0.60
N GLY A 101 -11.63 17.78 -1.74
CA GLY A 101 -10.80 17.70 -2.94
C GLY A 101 -9.92 16.45 -3.03
N ILE A 102 -9.89 15.62 -1.98
CA ILE A 102 -9.18 14.32 -1.99
C ILE A 102 -10.16 13.16 -1.91
N GLY A 103 -11.13 13.22 -1.00
CA GLY A 103 -11.98 12.08 -0.64
C GLY A 103 -11.67 11.60 0.77
N TRP A 104 -11.97 10.34 1.07
CA TRP A 104 -11.65 9.76 2.38
C TRP A 104 -10.15 9.55 2.49
N VAL A 105 -9.56 9.96 3.61
CA VAL A 105 -8.16 9.75 3.94
C VAL A 105 -8.06 9.12 5.33
N ASP A 106 -7.22 8.12 5.45
CA ASP A 106 -6.93 7.53 6.74
C ASP A 106 -6.11 8.50 7.63
N ARG A 107 -6.07 8.21 8.94
CA ARG A 107 -5.29 8.96 9.93
C ARG A 107 -4.07 8.19 10.42
N ASP A 108 -3.99 6.89 10.13
CA ASP A 108 -2.99 6.02 10.72
C ASP A 108 -1.79 5.80 9.81
N TYR A 109 -0.73 5.34 10.48
CA TYR A 109 0.49 4.82 9.89
C TYR A 109 0.70 3.43 10.43
N ILE A 110 0.54 2.42 9.59
CA ILE A 110 0.69 1.04 10.02
C ILE A 110 2.14 0.59 9.76
N GLY A 111 2.81 0.08 10.79
CA GLY A 111 4.23 -0.32 10.69
C GLY A 111 4.49 -1.41 9.66
N ILE A 112 3.54 -2.32 9.45
CA ILE A 112 3.62 -3.36 8.42
C ILE A 112 3.45 -2.81 7.00
N ASP A 113 3.00 -1.57 6.84
CA ASP A 113 2.85 -0.90 5.54
C ASP A 113 3.99 0.10 5.30
N GLN A 114 4.40 0.84 6.32
CA GLN A 114 5.55 1.75 6.21
C GLN A 114 6.88 1.00 6.04
N GLY A 115 7.03 -0.14 6.73
CA GLY A 115 8.24 -0.95 6.69
C GLY A 115 8.61 -1.44 5.27
N PRO A 116 7.70 -2.09 4.55
CA PRO A 116 7.92 -2.51 3.17
C PRO A 116 8.24 -1.38 2.21
N ILE A 117 7.69 -0.17 2.37
CA ILE A 117 8.05 0.98 1.54
C ILE A 117 9.55 1.29 1.68
N VAL A 118 10.02 1.50 2.92
CA VAL A 118 11.41 1.83 3.18
C VAL A 118 12.34 0.67 2.79
N GLY A 119 11.96 -0.56 3.14
CA GLY A 119 12.74 -1.75 2.82
C GLY A 119 12.82 -2.03 1.31
N GLY A 120 11.72 -1.82 0.60
CA GLY A 120 11.64 -1.91 -0.86
C GLY A 120 12.54 -0.88 -1.53
N ILE A 121 12.48 0.38 -1.12
CA ILE A 121 13.35 1.45 -1.63
C ILE A 121 14.82 1.11 -1.41
N GLU A 122 15.19 0.67 -0.21
CA GLU A 122 16.60 0.36 0.08
C GLU A 122 17.08 -0.88 -0.67
N ASN A 123 16.22 -1.88 -0.86
CA ASN A 123 16.55 -3.04 -1.70
C ASN A 123 16.70 -2.67 -3.17
N TRP A 124 15.88 -1.75 -3.69
CA TRP A 124 16.00 -1.23 -5.05
C TRP A 124 17.30 -0.44 -5.23
N ARG A 125 17.60 0.50 -4.31
CA ARG A 125 18.75 1.41 -4.43
C ARG A 125 20.07 0.69 -4.27
N SER A 126 20.17 -0.15 -3.25
CA SER A 126 21.42 -0.80 -2.90
C SER A 126 21.27 -2.29 -2.78
N GLY A 127 20.14 -2.86 -2.35
CA GLY A 127 20.03 -4.29 -2.05
C GLY A 127 20.49 -4.66 -0.64
N LEU A 128 20.58 -3.68 0.27
CA LEU A 128 21.14 -3.87 1.62
C LEU A 128 20.47 -4.99 2.39
N ILE A 129 19.14 -5.01 2.47
CA ILE A 129 18.40 -6.00 3.27
C ILE A 129 18.58 -7.38 2.66
N TRP A 130 18.39 -7.52 1.34
CA TRP A 130 18.62 -8.79 0.64
C TRP A 130 20.05 -9.31 0.82
N ARG A 131 21.08 -8.49 0.60
CA ARG A 131 22.48 -8.91 0.81
C ARG A 131 22.77 -9.32 2.24
N THR A 132 22.15 -8.66 3.21
CA THR A 132 22.30 -9.01 4.63
C THR A 132 21.70 -10.39 4.88
N MET A 133 20.50 -10.64 4.37
CA MET A 133 19.81 -11.93 4.49
C MET A 133 20.54 -13.06 3.77
N HIS A 134 21.10 -12.80 2.58
CA HIS A 134 21.84 -13.80 1.79
C HIS A 134 23.07 -14.37 2.51
N ARG A 135 23.67 -13.60 3.43
CA ARG A 135 24.83 -13.99 4.23
C ARG A 135 24.47 -14.81 5.46
N ASN A 136 23.19 -14.91 5.83
CA ASN A 136 22.78 -15.64 7.03
C ASN A 136 22.86 -17.17 6.79
N PRO A 137 23.74 -17.89 7.51
CA PRO A 137 23.95 -19.32 7.29
C PRO A 137 22.71 -20.16 7.64
N HIS A 138 21.85 -19.71 8.57
CA HIS A 138 20.62 -20.41 8.93
C HIS A 138 19.57 -20.30 7.81
N LEU A 139 19.44 -19.12 7.21
CA LEU A 139 18.52 -18.88 6.10
C LEU A 139 18.95 -19.70 4.87
N ARG A 140 20.23 -19.66 4.50
CA ARG A 140 20.77 -20.47 3.39
C ARG A 140 20.52 -21.96 3.60
N ARG A 141 20.85 -22.48 4.79
CA ARG A 141 20.63 -23.89 5.15
C ARG A 141 19.16 -24.27 5.09
N GLY A 142 18.26 -23.40 5.57
CA GLY A 142 16.82 -23.60 5.50
C GLY A 142 16.31 -23.72 4.07
N LEU A 143 16.69 -22.78 3.20
CA LEU A 143 16.31 -22.80 1.78
C LEU A 143 16.86 -24.02 1.04
N GLN A 144 18.12 -24.38 1.26
CA GLN A 144 18.72 -25.58 0.65
C GLN A 144 18.00 -26.86 1.07
N ARG A 145 17.62 -26.98 2.36
CA ARG A 145 16.83 -28.12 2.86
C ARG A 145 15.40 -28.16 2.30
N ALA A 146 14.84 -27.00 1.97
CA ALA A 146 13.55 -26.89 1.30
C ALA A 146 13.63 -27.11 -0.23
N GLY A 147 14.82 -27.40 -0.78
CA GLY A 147 15.01 -27.72 -2.20
C GLY A 147 15.20 -26.51 -3.13
N PHE A 148 15.34 -25.30 -2.59
CA PHE A 148 15.65 -24.12 -3.41
C PHE A 148 17.10 -24.20 -3.94
N THR A 149 17.29 -23.79 -5.19
CA THR A 149 18.60 -23.74 -5.87
C THR A 149 18.71 -22.49 -6.76
N GLY A 150 19.92 -22.15 -7.19
CA GLY A 150 20.17 -21.06 -8.15
C GLY A 150 20.21 -19.66 -7.55
N GLY A 151 20.34 -18.65 -8.42
CA GLY A 151 20.38 -17.24 -8.06
C GLY A 151 21.51 -16.91 -7.05
N TRP A 152 21.17 -16.15 -6.02
CA TRP A 152 22.12 -15.78 -4.94
C TRP A 152 22.42 -16.92 -3.95
N LEU A 153 21.67 -18.03 -4.04
CA LEU A 153 21.86 -19.20 -3.19
C LEU A 153 22.92 -20.17 -3.75
N ALA A 154 23.21 -20.07 -5.06
CA ALA A 154 24.26 -20.83 -5.73
C ALA A 154 25.68 -20.46 -5.23
#